data_AF-A0A1M3KWK3-F1
#
_entry.id   AF-A0A1M3KWK3-F1
#
_cell.length_a   1.000
_cell.length_b   1.000
_cell.length_c   1.000
_cell.angle_alpha   90.00
_cell.angle_beta   90.00
_cell.angle_gamma   90.00
#
_symmetry.space_group_name_H-M   'P 1'
#
loop_
_entity.id
_entity.type
_entity.pdbx_description
1 polymer ?
#
loop_
_entity_poly.entity_id
_entity_poly.type
_entity_poly.pdbx_seq_one_letter_code
_entity_poly.pdbx_strand_id
1 'polypeptide(L)'
;MKRPLAATALTLLITTACTEQHGPSQHLIETYTAVVLAREQGTDSAAAQANVRAVMTKNGYTPESLEAELRTMSRNPDTFRALYDSVNIRLQTARQRANDARH
;
A
#
# COMPACT_ATOMS: atom_id res chain seq x y z
N MET A 1 -9.01 12.09 62.44
CA MET A 1 -8.83 10.75 61.85
C MET A 1 -10.19 10.31 61.30
N LYS A 2 -10.46 10.00 60.03
CA LYS A 2 -9.68 9.68 58.83
C LYS A 2 -10.48 10.20 57.62
N ARG A 3 -9.83 10.85 56.65
CA ARG A 3 -10.42 11.19 55.35
C ARG A 3 -10.38 9.93 54.46
N PRO A 4 -11.48 9.46 53.85
CA PRO A 4 -11.37 8.47 52.79
C PRO A 4 -10.90 9.16 51.51
N LEU A 5 -9.65 8.86 51.13
CA LEU A 5 -9.11 9.09 49.79
C LEU A 5 -10.00 8.36 48.78
N ALA A 6 -10.88 9.11 48.10
CA ALA A 6 -11.51 8.64 46.88
C ALA A 6 -10.44 8.68 45.78
N ALA A 7 -9.63 7.62 45.73
CA ALA A 7 -8.64 7.40 44.70
C ALA A 7 -9.36 7.28 43.36
N THR A 8 -9.21 8.33 42.56
CA THR A 8 -9.62 8.44 41.17
C THR A 8 -9.05 7.26 40.39
N ALA A 9 -9.87 6.23 40.17
CA ALA A 9 -9.55 5.14 39.26
C ALA A 9 -9.70 5.69 37.83
N LEU A 10 -8.63 6.31 37.33
CA LEU A 10 -8.48 6.72 35.95
C LEU A 10 -8.39 5.45 35.09
N THR A 11 -9.54 4.92 34.67
CA THR A 11 -9.63 3.82 33.71
C THR A 11 -9.12 4.33 32.37
N LEU A 12 -7.86 4.03 32.07
CA LEU A 12 -7.24 4.23 30.76
C LEU A 12 -7.91 3.27 29.77
N LEU A 13 -9.04 3.67 29.19
CA LEU A 13 -9.59 3.05 27.99
C LEU A 13 -8.60 3.30 26.85
N ILE A 14 -7.66 2.38 26.68
CA ILE A 14 -6.87 2.27 25.45
C ILE A 14 -7.86 1.79 24.39
N THR A 15 -8.54 2.73 23.75
CA THR A 15 -9.29 2.43 22.53
C THR A 15 -8.26 2.07 21.48
N THR A 16 -7.99 0.77 21.33
CA THR A 16 -7.49 0.20 20.08
C THR A 16 -8.55 0.48 19.02
N ALA A 17 -8.52 1.70 18.48
CA ALA A 17 -9.06 1.99 17.18
C ALA A 17 -8.18 1.23 16.19
N CYS A 18 -8.48 -0.06 16.02
CA CYS A 18 -8.26 -0.70 14.74
C CYS A 18 -9.12 0.09 13.76
N THR A 19 -8.54 1.15 13.20
CA THR A 19 -9.06 1.76 11.98
C THR A 19 -9.21 0.61 11.00
N GLU A 20 -10.44 0.18 10.75
CA GLU A 20 -10.74 -0.67 9.61
C GLU A 20 -10.16 0.04 8.40
N GLN A 21 -9.04 -0.46 7.90
CA GLN A 21 -8.31 0.16 6.81
C GLN A 21 -9.15 -0.03 5.55
N HIS A 22 -10.13 0.86 5.34
CA HIS A 22 -11.02 0.96 4.18
C HIS A 22 -10.27 1.48 2.93
N GLY A 23 -8.95 1.31 2.89
CA GLY A 23 -8.06 1.80 1.85
C GLY A 23 -7.29 0.66 1.18
N PRO A 24 -6.66 0.94 0.04
CA PRO A 24 -5.83 -0.04 -0.67
C PRO A 24 -4.75 -0.62 0.24
N SER A 25 -4.54 -1.93 0.15
CA SER A 25 -3.50 -2.60 0.93
C SER A 25 -2.10 -2.15 0.47
N GLN A 26 -1.12 -2.18 1.38
CA GLN A 26 0.27 -1.88 1.03
C GLN A 26 0.80 -2.85 -0.04
N HIS A 27 0.40 -4.12 0.03
CA HIS A 27 0.75 -5.16 -0.93
C HIS A 27 0.22 -4.85 -2.33
N LEU A 28 -1.03 -4.37 -2.43
CA LEU A 28 -1.64 -3.94 -3.69
C LEU A 28 -0.86 -2.77 -4.29
N ILE A 29 -0.59 -1.74 -3.47
CA ILE A 29 0.14 -0.54 -3.92
C ILE A 29 1.54 -0.92 -4.42
N GLU A 30 2.28 -1.75 -3.67
CA GLU A 30 3.61 -2.22 -4.06
C GLU A 30 3.59 -3.00 -5.38
N THR A 31 2.67 -3.95 -5.50
CA THR A 31 2.55 -4.81 -6.67
C THR A 31 2.17 -4.01 -7.91
N TYR A 32 1.17 -3.13 -7.80
CA TYR A 32 0.74 -2.33 -8.94
C TYR A 32 1.80 -1.29 -9.36
N THR A 33 2.53 -0.71 -8.40
CA THR A 33 3.68 0.17 -8.70
C THR A 33 4.73 -0.56 -9.55
N ALA A 34 5.06 -1.82 -9.21
CA ALA A 34 6.02 -2.61 -9.98
C ALA A 34 5.55 -2.88 -11.42
N VAL A 35 4.26 -3.15 -11.60
CA VAL A 35 3.64 -3.32 -12.93
C VAL A 35 3.75 -2.03 -13.74
N VAL A 36 3.44 -0.87 -13.14
CA VAL A 36 3.52 0.43 -13.84
C VAL A 36 4.97 0.74 -14.24
N LEU A 37 5.94 0.56 -13.34
CA LEU A 37 7.35 0.79 -13.65
C LEU A 37 7.86 -0.09 -14.79
N ALA A 38 7.47 -1.38 -14.81
CA ALA A 38 7.85 -2.27 -15.91
C ALA A 38 7.28 -1.80 -17.26
N ARG A 39 6.04 -1.29 -17.27
CA ARG A 39 5.41 -0.73 -18.48
C ARG A 39 6.05 0.59 -18.90
N GLU A 40 6.35 1.49 -17.97
CA GLU A 40 6.96 2.81 -18.25
C GLU A 40 8.34 2.72 -18.87
N GLN A 41 9.11 1.70 -18.49
CA GLN A 41 10.41 1.44 -19.09
C GLN A 41 10.30 1.01 -20.56
N GLY A 42 9.09 0.81 -21.10
CA GLY A 42 8.86 0.26 -22.45
C GLY A 42 9.54 -1.09 -22.67
N THR A 43 9.97 -1.72 -21.57
CA THR A 43 10.90 -2.83 -21.59
C THR A 43 10.09 -4.07 -21.31
N ASP A 44 9.57 -4.68 -22.38
CA ASP A 44 8.96 -6.01 -22.30
C ASP A 44 10.04 -7.11 -22.24
N SER A 45 11.07 -6.87 -21.42
CA SER A 45 12.17 -7.82 -21.25
C SER A 45 11.77 -8.93 -20.29
N ALA A 46 12.35 -10.10 -20.49
CA ALA A 46 12.20 -11.23 -19.58
C ALA A 46 12.56 -10.85 -18.12
N ALA A 47 13.53 -9.95 -17.92
CA ALA A 47 13.93 -9.46 -16.61
C ALA A 47 12.85 -8.60 -15.93
N ALA A 48 12.24 -7.66 -16.68
CA ALA A 48 11.15 -6.84 -16.17
C ALA A 48 9.93 -7.69 -15.79
N GLN A 49 9.57 -8.65 -16.65
CA GLN A 49 8.48 -9.60 -16.37
C GLN A 49 8.81 -10.54 -15.20
N ALA A 50 10.07 -10.95 -15.03
CA ALA A 50 10.49 -11.75 -13.88
C ALA A 50 10.39 -10.95 -12.57
N ASN A 51 10.77 -9.68 -12.59
CA ASN A 51 10.65 -8.80 -11.43
C ASN A 51 9.18 -8.59 -11.03
N VAL A 52 8.29 -8.28 -11.99
CA VAL A 52 6.86 -8.14 -11.73
C VAL A 52 6.29 -9.43 -11.12
N ARG A 53 6.61 -10.59 -11.71
CA ARG A 53 6.18 -11.89 -11.17
C ARG A 53 6.71 -12.14 -9.77
N ALA A 54 7.97 -11.82 -9.50
CA ALA A 54 8.57 -11.96 -8.17
C ALA A 54 7.86 -11.09 -7.13
N VAL A 55 7.55 -9.83 -7.46
CA VAL A 55 6.81 -8.92 -6.57
C VAL A 55 5.39 -9.41 -6.33
N MET A 56 4.70 -9.87 -7.38
CA MET A 56 3.35 -10.44 -7.26
C MET A 56 3.35 -11.65 -6.32
N THR A 57 4.22 -12.64 -6.56
CA THR A 57 4.33 -13.83 -5.70
C THR A 57 4.69 -13.48 -4.27
N LYS A 58 5.65 -12.56 -4.06
CA LYS A 58 6.03 -12.07 -2.73
C LYS A 58 4.86 -11.47 -1.97
N ASN A 59 3.95 -10.78 -2.67
CA ASN A 59 2.78 -10.14 -2.10
C ASN A 59 1.52 -11.02 -2.12
N GLY A 60 1.64 -12.31 -2.48
CA GLY A 60 0.53 -13.25 -2.49
C GLY A 60 -0.46 -13.06 -3.64
N TYR A 61 -0.06 -12.38 -4.71
CA TYR A 61 -0.90 -12.12 -5.88
C TYR A 61 -0.65 -13.13 -7.02
N THR A 62 -1.74 -13.59 -7.62
CA THR A 62 -1.77 -14.09 -9.00
C THR A 62 -2.22 -12.94 -9.91
N PRO A 63 -2.06 -13.04 -11.24
CA PRO A 63 -2.61 -12.05 -12.16
C PRO A 63 -4.11 -11.81 -11.97
N GLU A 64 -4.86 -12.89 -11.77
CA GLU A 64 -6.31 -12.86 -11.64
C GLU A 64 -6.72 -12.21 -10.31
N SER A 65 -6.04 -12.54 -9.21
CA SER A 65 -6.36 -11.95 -7.90
C SER A 65 -5.98 -10.48 -7.83
N LEU A 66 -4.86 -10.08 -8.45
CA LEU A 66 -4.47 -8.69 -8.58
C LEU A 66 -5.51 -7.89 -9.37
N GLU A 67 -5.95 -8.41 -10.52
CA GLU A 67 -6.96 -7.77 -11.35
C GLU A 67 -8.31 -7.67 -10.61
N ALA A 68 -8.71 -8.71 -9.89
CA ALA A 68 -9.92 -8.72 -9.09
C ALA A 68 -9.88 -7.66 -7.98
N GLU A 69 -8.73 -7.49 -7.30
CA GLU A 69 -8.58 -6.48 -6.26
C GLU A 69 -8.56 -5.06 -6.85
N LEU A 70 -7.85 -4.83 -7.95
CA LEU A 70 -7.87 -3.55 -8.67
C LEU A 70 -9.30 -3.17 -9.11
N ARG A 71 -10.04 -4.15 -9.65
CA ARG A 71 -11.46 -3.96 -10.00
C ARG A 71 -12.29 -3.62 -8.78
N THR A 72 -12.03 -4.26 -7.64
CA THR A 72 -12.73 -3.95 -6.39
C THR A 72 -12.46 -2.52 -5.94
N MET A 73 -11.19 -2.07 -5.97
CA MET A 73 -10.83 -0.68 -5.65
C MET A 73 -11.48 0.32 -6.61
N SER A 74 -11.60 -0.03 -7.90
CA SER A 74 -12.20 0.86 -8.92
C SER A 74 -13.72 1.07 -8.76
N ARG A 75 -14.41 0.23 -7.97
CA ARG A 75 -15.86 0.36 -7.74
C ARG A 75 -16.22 1.55 -6.85
N ASN A 76 -15.28 2.03 -6.03
CA ASN A 76 -15.48 3.19 -5.18
C ASN A 76 -14.50 4.30 -5.60
N PRO A 77 -14.98 5.49 -6.00
CA PRO A 77 -14.13 6.61 -6.41
C PRO A 77 -13.09 7.02 -5.35
N ASP A 78 -13.45 7.02 -4.07
CA ASP A 78 -12.56 7.44 -2.99
C ASP A 78 -11.43 6.43 -2.77
N THR A 79 -11.77 5.13 -2.78
CA THR A 79 -10.79 4.05 -2.66
C THR A 79 -9.86 4.01 -3.88
N PHE A 80 -10.41 4.21 -5.09
CA PHE A 80 -9.62 4.32 -6.30
C PHE A 80 -8.66 5.50 -6.27
N ARG A 81 -9.14 6.67 -5.82
CA ARG A 81 -8.30 7.86 -5.65
C ARG A 81 -7.18 7.61 -4.65
N ALA A 82 -7.48 6.99 -3.51
CA ALA A 82 -6.47 6.64 -2.52
C ALA A 82 -5.40 5.68 -3.08
N LEU A 83 -5.79 4.69 -3.89
CA LEU A 83 -4.87 3.80 -4.58
C LEU A 83 -3.99 4.57 -5.57
N TYR A 84 -4.62 5.39 -6.41
CA TYR A 84 -3.95 6.19 -7.42
C TYR A 84 -2.90 7.13 -6.81
N ASP A 85 -3.29 7.89 -5.78
CA ASP A 85 -2.40 8.83 -5.09
C ASP A 85 -1.23 8.09 -4.43
N SER A 86 -1.49 6.95 -3.78
CA SER A 86 -0.45 6.14 -3.14
C SER A 86 0.55 5.57 -4.14
N VAL A 87 0.07 5.08 -5.29
CA VAL A 87 0.92 4.56 -6.37
C VAL A 87 1.76 5.69 -6.96
N ASN A 88 1.17 6.86 -7.21
CA ASN A 88 1.89 8.01 -7.74
C ASN A 88 3.03 8.49 -6.82
N ILE A 89 2.78 8.56 -5.50
CA ILE A 89 3.82 8.91 -4.52
C ILE A 89 4.99 7.93 -4.59
N ARG A 90 4.70 6.63 -4.68
CA ARG A 90 5.75 5.61 -4.82
C ARG A 90 6.50 5.71 -6.13
N LEU A 91 5.80 5.95 -7.24
CA LEU A 91 6.43 6.15 -8.55
C LEU A 91 7.37 7.36 -8.54
N GLN A 92 6.94 8.49 -8.00
CA GLN A 92 7.80 9.68 -7.85
C GLN A 92 9.04 9.38 -7.02
N THR A 93 8.87 8.69 -5.89
CA THR A 93 9.99 8.28 -5.02
C THR A 93 10.96 7.35 -5.75
N ALA A 94 10.44 6.36 -6.50
CA ALA A 94 11.27 5.44 -7.28
C ALA A 94 12.06 6.16 -8.38
N ARG A 95 11.43 7.12 -9.06
CA ARG A 95 12.08 7.95 -10.09
C ARG A 95 13.16 8.84 -9.50
N GLN A 96 12.89 9.47 -8.35
CA GLN A 96 13.89 10.31 -7.67
C GLN A 96 15.13 9.48 -7.32
N ARG A 97 14.96 8.31 -6.71
CA ARG A 97 16.06 7.39 -6.39
C ARG A 97 16.85 6.96 -7.64
N ALA A 98 16.16 6.70 -8.74
CA ALA A 98 16.81 6.34 -10.00
C ALA A 98 17.63 7.50 -10.59
N ASN A 99 17.21 8.74 -10.39
CA ASN A 99 17.96 9.93 -10.78
C ASN A 99 19.16 10.16 -9.86
N ASP A 100 18.98 10.02 -8.54
CA ASP A 100 20.05 10.19 -7.55
C ASP A 100 21.17 9.16 -7.77
N ALA A 101 20.84 7.92 -8.16
CA ALA A 101 21.82 6.87 -8.44
C ALA A 101 22.64 7.09 -9.73
N ARG A 102 22.31 8.10 -10.54
CA ARG A 102 23.02 8.43 -11.79
C ARG A 102 24.02 9.57 -11.63
N HIS A 103 24.06 10.21 -10.46
CA HIS A 103 24.98 11.30 -10.12
C HIS A 103 25.99 10.86 -9.05
#